data_AF-A0A9X2VE69-F1
#
_entry.id   AF-A0A9X2VE69-F1
#
_cell.length_a   1.000
_cell.length_b   1.000
_cell.length_c   1.000
_cell.angle_alpha   90.00
_cell.angle_beta   90.00
_cell.angle_gamma   90.00
#
_symmetry.space_group_name_H-M   'P 1'
#
loop_
_entity.id
_entity.type
_entity.pdbx_description
1 polymer ?
#
loop_
_entity_poly.entity_id
_entity_poly.type
_entity_poly.pdbx_seq_one_letter_code
_entity_poly.pdbx_strand_id
1 'polypeptide(L)' 'MDTDGCPHEGDGETLLADTRMALCRCGASESKPFCDEGHTEVGFEAG' A
#
# COMPACT_ATOMS: atom_id res chain seq x y z
N MET A 1 -2.40 -29.86 -12.06
CA MET A 1 -2.92 -28.75 -11.22
C MET A 1 -1.70 -27.99 -10.79
N ASP A 2 -1.24 -27.20 -11.72
CA ASP A 2 0.15 -26.88 -11.95
C ASP A 2 0.45 -25.58 -11.24
N THR A 3 1.15 -25.66 -10.11
CA THR A 3 1.80 -24.49 -9.51
C THR A 3 3.17 -24.34 -10.15
N ASP A 4 3.17 -24.07 -11.46
CA ASP A 4 4.35 -23.60 -12.17
C ASP A 4 4.81 -22.29 -11.52
N GLY A 5 6.08 -22.28 -11.11
CA GLY A 5 6.61 -21.37 -10.12
C GLY A 5 6.63 -19.89 -10.50
N CYS A 6 6.61 -19.04 -9.48
CA CYS A 6 7.07 -17.68 -9.58
C CYS A 6 7.96 -17.37 -8.37
N PRO A 7 9.30 -17.43 -8.50
CA PRO A 7 10.19 -16.91 -7.49
C PRO A 7 10.23 -15.39 -7.69
N HIS A 8 9.21 -14.68 -7.21
CA HIS A 8 9.22 -13.22 -7.17
C HIS A 8 10.04 -12.75 -5.97
N GLU A 9 11.33 -13.10 -5.98
CA GLU A 9 12.34 -12.50 -5.10
C GLU A 9 12.54 -11.05 -5.57
N GLY A 10 11.76 -10.15 -4.96
CA GLY A 10 11.97 -8.72 -5.11
C GLY A 10 13.11 -8.29 -4.19
N ASP A 11 14.31 -8.11 -4.74
CA ASP A 11 15.42 -7.43 -4.05
C ASP A 11 15.11 -5.92 -3.96
N GLY A 12 14.22 -5.56 -3.03
CA GLY A 12 13.83 -4.18 -2.78
C GLY A 12 14.91 -3.40 -2.05
N GLU A 13 15.75 -2.66 -2.78
CA GLU A 13 16.67 -1.70 -2.16
C GLU A 13 15.89 -0.47 -1.64
N THR A 14 16.02 -0.19 -0.34
CA THR A 14 15.36 0.97 0.29
C THR A 14 16.09 2.25 -0.11
N LEU A 15 15.52 2.99 -1.06
CA LEU A 15 16.12 4.23 -1.58
C LEU A 15 16.08 5.41 -0.58
N LEU A 16 15.11 5.40 0.34
CA LEU A 16 14.82 6.50 1.26
C LEU A 16 14.32 5.94 2.59
N ALA A 17 15.22 5.73 3.56
CA ALA A 17 14.89 5.09 4.83
C ALA A 17 13.93 5.94 5.71
N ASP A 18 13.93 7.26 5.54
CA ASP A 18 13.22 8.20 6.42
C ASP A 18 11.94 8.80 5.78
N THR A 19 11.65 8.46 4.54
CA THR A 19 10.42 8.93 3.87
C THR A 19 9.25 8.07 4.31
N ARG A 20 8.45 8.61 5.24
CA ARG A 20 7.20 7.97 5.65
C ARG A 20 6.12 8.25 4.60
N MET A 21 5.69 7.20 3.92
CA MET A 21 4.55 7.25 3.03
C MET A 21 3.38 6.47 3.65
N ALA A 22 2.20 7.08 3.65
CA ALA A 22 0.98 6.40 4.04
C ALA A 22 0.31 5.83 2.79
N LEU A 23 0.02 4.53 2.82
CA LEU A 23 -0.71 3.86 1.74
C LEU A 23 -2.21 3.84 2.05
N CYS A 24 -3.03 4.07 1.03
CA CYS A 24 -4.47 3.98 1.17
C CYS A 24 -4.90 2.51 1.27
N ARG A 25 -5.50 2.16 2.42
CA ARG A 25 -6.17 0.87 2.64
C ARG A 25 -7.70 0.98 2.61
N CYS A 26 -8.25 2.18 2.77
CA CYS A 26 -9.69 2.40 2.89
C CYS A 26 -10.45 2.41 1.55
N GLY A 27 -9.75 2.57 0.42
CA GLY A 27 -10.35 2.66 -0.93
C GLY A 27 -10.94 4.03 -1.30
N ALA A 28 -11.12 4.93 -0.34
CA ALA A 28 -11.71 6.26 -0.55
C ALA A 28 -10.77 7.26 -1.24
N SER A 29 -9.45 7.02 -1.19
CA SER A 29 -8.46 7.97 -1.73
C SER A 29 -8.60 8.26 -3.22
N GLU A 30 -8.43 9.50 -3.64
CA GLU A 30 -8.31 9.87 -5.06
C GLU A 30 -6.87 9.69 -5.56
N SER A 31 -5.88 9.77 -4.66
CA SER A 31 -4.44 9.67 -4.93
C SER A 31 -3.85 8.27 -4.74
N LYS A 32 -4.63 7.23 -5.00
CA LYS A 32 -4.19 5.82 -4.90
C LYS A 32 -2.85 5.60 -5.63
N PRO A 33 -1.90 4.86 -5.04
CA PRO A 33 -2.00 4.03 -3.84
C PRO A 33 -1.76 4.78 -2.51
N PHE A 34 -1.59 6.10 -2.54
CA PHE A 34 -1.25 6.89 -1.36
C PHE A 34 -2.49 7.30 -0.57
N CYS A 35 -2.32 7.53 0.73
CA CYS A 35 -3.37 8.07 1.59
C CYS A 35 -3.41 9.60 1.45
N ASP A 36 -4.61 10.12 1.21
CA ASP A 36 -4.98 11.54 1.10
C ASP A 36 -6.14 11.89 2.04
N GLU A 37 -6.20 11.23 3.20
CA GLU A 37 -7.13 11.54 4.31
C GLU A 37 -8.60 11.13 4.08
N GLY A 38 -8.99 10.68 2.89
CA GLY A 38 -10.36 10.22 2.59
C GLY A 38 -10.87 9.07 3.48
N HIS A 39 -9.97 8.38 4.20
CA HIS A 39 -10.33 7.39 5.21
C HIS A 39 -11.17 7.98 6.36
N THR A 40 -11.02 9.28 6.65
CA THR A 40 -11.79 9.98 7.67
C THR A 40 -13.24 10.18 7.24
N GLU A 41 -13.47 10.49 5.97
CA GLU A 41 -14.81 10.76 5.43
C GLU A 41 -15.69 9.51 5.39
N VAL A 42 -15.08 8.34 5.13
CA VAL A 42 -15.78 7.05 5.11
C VAL A 42 -15.81 6.34 6.46
N GLY A 43 -15.22 6.94 7.50
CA GLY A 43 -15.17 6.34 8.85
C GLY A 43 -14.38 5.04 8.89
N PHE A 44 -13.30 4.93 8.12
CA PHE A 44 -12.49 3.70 8.06
C PHE A 44 -11.64 3.56 9.33
N GLU A 45 -11.92 2.53 10.13
CA GLU A 45 -11.17 2.20 11.33
C GLU A 45 -9.99 1.29 10.99
N ALA A 46 -8.77 1.79 11.23
CA ALA A 46 -7.56 1.01 11.07
C ALA A 46 -7.32 0.12 12.30
N GLY A 47 -7.94 -1.06 12.31
CA GLY A 47 -7.58 -2.18 13.17
C GLY A 47 -6.31 -2.89 12.70
#